data_AF-A0A1V6URL3-F1
#
_entry.id   AF-A0A1V6URL3-F1
#
_cell.length_a   1.000
_cell.length_b   1.000
_cell.length_c   1.000
_cell.angle_alpha   90.00
_cell.angle_beta   90.00
_cell.angle_gamma   90.00
#
_symmetry.space_group_name_H-M   'P 1'
#
loop_
_entity.id
_entity.type
_entity.pdbx_description
1 polymer ?
#
loop_
_entity_poly.entity_id
_entity_poly.type
_entity_poly.pdbx_seq_one_letter_code
_entity_poly.pdbx_strand_id
1 'polypeptide(L)'
;MPGSHNAIFLQPHIVQGVNGPITSPATPGCDRILTHVAPKLVESHEDDAFAGVANTISCLGLGSDGTLRSHGIFSEAGFVHAPKSLDWLPAATLTCTWTTAWNALFGLKDREAGPDLWVLVQGTGGVSMAALQLAVAVGASVIVTTSSDEKGARLKTLDATHVLNYQTHPETWGEDARALTPTPGGKGVDVVIDVGGNEILPESLAAVRVDGIVLVID
;
A
#
# COMPACT_ATOMS: atom_id res chain seq x y z
N MET A 1 36.47 3.28 -13.46
CA MET A 1 35.58 2.85 -14.57
C MET A 1 34.22 2.57 -13.93
N PRO A 2 33.21 3.42 -14.13
CA PRO A 2 31.87 3.19 -13.56
C PRO A 2 31.26 1.96 -14.24
N GLY A 3 30.67 1.06 -13.44
CA GLY A 3 30.13 -0.21 -13.88
C GLY A 3 28.98 -0.06 -14.87
N SER A 4 29.02 -0.85 -15.93
CA SER A 4 27.97 -0.99 -16.93
C SER A 4 26.74 -1.67 -16.31
N HIS A 5 25.80 -0.87 -15.80
CA HIS A 5 24.49 -1.38 -15.43
C HIS A 5 23.59 -1.46 -16.68
N ASN A 6 23.01 -2.65 -16.91
CA ASN A 6 22.00 -2.86 -17.93
C ASN A 6 20.77 -2.02 -17.60
N ALA A 7 20.28 -1.27 -18.57
CA ALA A 7 19.16 -0.38 -18.40
C ALA A 7 18.06 -0.75 -19.41
N ILE A 8 16.80 -0.48 -19.10
CA ILE A 8 15.64 -0.88 -19.92
C ILE A 8 14.88 0.36 -20.40
N PHE A 9 14.63 0.45 -21.70
CA PHE A 9 13.69 1.41 -22.30
C PHE A 9 12.26 0.90 -22.19
N LEU A 10 11.36 1.76 -21.69
CA LEU A 10 9.92 1.56 -21.82
C LEU A 10 9.36 2.42 -22.96
N GLN A 11 8.71 1.81 -23.94
CA GLN A 11 7.60 2.42 -24.68
C GLN A 11 6.29 1.80 -24.17
N PRO A 12 5.10 2.36 -24.47
CA PRO A 12 3.87 1.57 -24.37
C PRO A 12 4.08 0.28 -25.17
N HIS A 13 4.10 -0.87 -24.48
CA HIS A 13 4.22 -2.22 -25.04
C HIS A 13 5.61 -2.71 -25.51
N ILE A 14 6.70 -1.97 -25.28
CA ILE A 14 8.06 -2.43 -25.66
C ILE A 14 9.03 -2.25 -24.48
N VAL A 15 9.63 -3.36 -24.07
CA VAL A 15 10.74 -3.45 -23.11
C VAL A 15 11.98 -3.73 -23.94
N GLN A 16 12.94 -2.82 -24.02
CA GLN A 16 14.15 -3.01 -24.82
C GLN A 16 15.40 -2.79 -23.98
N GLY A 17 16.35 -3.72 -24.03
CA GLY A 17 17.65 -3.57 -23.38
C GLY A 17 18.45 -2.42 -24.00
N VAL A 18 18.95 -1.52 -23.17
CA VAL A 18 19.75 -0.34 -23.55
C VAL A 18 21.22 -0.72 -23.79
N ASN A 19 21.73 -1.75 -23.11
CA ASN A 19 23.17 -2.10 -23.08
C ASN A 19 23.48 -3.61 -23.23
N GLY A 20 22.49 -4.45 -23.55
CA GLY A 20 22.64 -5.90 -23.64
C GLY A 20 21.29 -6.62 -23.69
N PRO A 21 21.27 -7.95 -23.89
CA PRO A 21 20.04 -8.74 -23.79
C PRO A 21 19.47 -8.68 -22.36
N ILE A 22 18.15 -8.63 -22.25
CA ILE A 22 17.43 -8.79 -20.98
C ILE A 22 17.63 -10.26 -20.53
N THR A 23 18.07 -10.47 -19.30
CA THR A 23 18.50 -11.77 -18.78
C THR A 23 17.50 -12.42 -17.81
N SER A 24 16.42 -11.73 -17.43
CA SER A 24 15.48 -12.11 -16.39
C SER A 24 14.24 -11.18 -16.33
N PRO A 25 13.11 -11.64 -15.78
CA PRO A 25 12.24 -12.63 -16.39
C PRO A 25 11.44 -12.08 -17.59
N ALA A 26 11.71 -10.86 -18.06
CA ALA A 26 10.93 -10.20 -19.09
C ALA A 26 11.47 -10.50 -20.50
N THR A 27 10.58 -10.98 -21.38
CA THR A 27 10.80 -11.08 -22.81
C THR A 27 10.39 -9.76 -23.48
N PRO A 28 11.33 -9.03 -24.09
CA PRO A 28 11.05 -7.82 -24.87
C PRO A 28 9.83 -7.94 -25.78
N GLY A 29 8.83 -7.08 -25.57
CA GLY A 29 7.64 -7.00 -26.42
C GLY A 29 6.60 -8.13 -26.23
N CYS A 30 6.84 -9.08 -25.33
CA CYS A 30 5.88 -10.15 -25.02
C CYS A 30 5.32 -10.05 -23.60
N ASP A 31 6.11 -9.57 -22.63
CA ASP A 31 5.69 -9.53 -21.23
C ASP A 31 5.09 -8.18 -20.82
N ARG A 32 3.99 -8.26 -20.07
CA ARG A 32 3.45 -7.11 -19.34
C ARG A 32 4.20 -6.97 -18.02
N ILE A 33 4.97 -5.90 -17.87
CA ILE A 33 5.75 -5.63 -16.66
C ILE A 33 5.31 -4.34 -15.99
N LEU A 34 5.46 -4.30 -14.67
CA LEU A 34 5.21 -3.15 -13.81
C LEU A 34 6.50 -2.76 -13.11
N THR A 35 6.70 -1.46 -12.90
CA THR A 35 7.82 -0.95 -12.11
C THR A 35 7.58 -1.20 -10.63
N HIS A 36 8.62 -1.65 -9.93
CA HIS A 36 8.69 -1.57 -8.47
C HIS A 36 8.73 -0.10 -8.02
N VAL A 37 8.16 0.21 -6.85
CA VAL A 37 8.14 1.59 -6.33
C VAL A 37 9.55 2.13 -6.08
N ALA A 38 10.46 1.29 -5.60
CA ALA A 38 11.84 1.62 -5.26
C ALA A 38 12.83 0.65 -5.93
N PRO A 39 13.08 0.76 -7.25
CA PRO A 39 13.88 -0.22 -7.99
C PRO A 39 15.35 -0.24 -7.55
N LYS A 40 15.91 0.92 -7.17
CA LYS A 40 17.28 1.01 -6.65
C LYS A 40 17.47 0.34 -5.28
N LEU A 41 16.40 0.26 -4.49
CA LEU A 41 16.47 -0.45 -3.21
C LEU A 41 16.64 -1.95 -3.48
N VAL A 42 15.85 -2.51 -4.39
CA VAL A 42 15.93 -3.91 -4.84
C VAL A 42 17.29 -4.25 -5.47
N GLU A 43 17.93 -3.29 -6.16
CA GLU A 43 19.27 -3.52 -6.70
C GLU A 43 20.35 -3.61 -5.61
N SER A 44 20.19 -2.84 -4.53
CA SER A 44 21.19 -2.70 -3.47
C SER A 44 20.95 -3.64 -2.30
N HIS A 45 19.72 -4.12 -2.15
CA HIS A 45 19.23 -4.99 -1.09
C HIS A 45 18.22 -5.97 -1.71
N GLU A 46 18.19 -7.23 -1.26
CA GLU A 46 17.25 -8.23 -1.77
C GLU A 46 15.77 -7.79 -1.60
N ASP A 47 14.86 -8.42 -2.34
CA ASP A 47 13.43 -8.04 -2.41
C ASP A 47 12.70 -8.00 -1.05
N ASP A 48 13.22 -8.68 -0.02
CA ASP A 48 12.64 -8.76 1.32
C ASP A 48 13.26 -7.79 2.33
N ALA A 49 14.13 -6.89 1.88
CA ALA A 49 14.79 -5.92 2.75
C ALA A 49 13.80 -4.94 3.39
N PHE A 50 13.94 -4.74 4.71
CA PHE A 50 13.11 -3.80 5.43
C PHE A 50 13.38 -2.36 4.97
N ALA A 51 12.38 -1.76 4.31
CA ALA A 51 12.47 -0.37 3.86
C ALA A 51 12.14 0.59 5.01
N GLY A 52 13.12 1.39 5.43
CA GLY A 52 12.90 2.51 6.36
C GLY A 52 12.62 3.83 5.63
N VAL A 53 12.24 4.86 6.38
CA VAL A 53 11.93 6.19 5.82
C VAL A 53 13.08 6.80 5.01
N ALA A 54 14.33 6.48 5.36
CA ALA A 54 15.51 6.93 4.62
C ALA A 54 15.56 6.35 3.20
N ASN A 55 14.92 5.20 2.96
CA ASN A 55 14.90 4.54 1.67
C ASN A 55 13.85 5.12 0.72
N THR A 56 12.91 5.94 1.23
CA THR A 56 11.86 6.60 0.44
C THR A 56 12.44 7.45 -0.70
N ILE A 57 13.65 7.99 -0.54
CA ILE A 57 14.35 8.72 -1.61
C ILE A 57 14.67 7.84 -2.83
N SER A 58 14.74 6.52 -2.66
CA SER A 58 14.96 5.54 -3.73
C SER A 58 13.69 5.27 -4.55
N CYS A 59 12.53 5.77 -4.11
CA CYS A 59 11.28 5.61 -4.84
C CYS A 59 11.24 6.45 -6.12
N LEU A 60 10.56 5.94 -7.14
CA LEU A 60 10.30 6.65 -8.39
C LEU A 60 9.42 7.87 -8.14
N GLY A 61 9.81 9.02 -8.70
CA GLY A 61 9.09 10.29 -8.53
C GLY A 61 9.46 11.07 -7.26
N LEU A 62 10.33 10.51 -6.41
CA LEU A 62 10.91 11.20 -5.26
C LEU A 62 12.37 11.58 -5.56
N GLY A 63 13.34 10.80 -5.08
CA GLY A 63 14.77 11.04 -5.37
C GLY A 63 15.27 10.38 -6.66
N SER A 64 14.42 9.66 -7.37
CA SER A 64 14.67 9.11 -8.69
C SER A 64 13.60 9.56 -9.68
N ASP A 65 13.93 9.61 -10.98
CA ASP A 65 12.99 10.01 -12.03
C ASP A 65 11.67 9.22 -11.94
N GLY A 66 10.54 9.94 -12.04
CA GLY A 66 9.21 9.35 -12.03
C GLY A 66 8.80 8.68 -13.34
N THR A 67 7.57 8.18 -13.38
CA THR A 67 6.99 7.43 -14.51
C THR A 67 6.04 8.25 -15.39
N LEU A 68 5.78 9.53 -15.07
CA LEU A 68 4.96 10.43 -15.89
C LEU A 68 5.73 10.91 -17.14
N ARG A 69 6.03 9.98 -18.03
CA ARG A 69 6.82 10.18 -19.25
C ARG A 69 6.47 9.10 -20.27
N SER A 70 6.66 9.40 -21.56
CA SER A 70 6.44 8.41 -22.62
C SER A 70 7.51 7.32 -22.63
N HIS A 71 8.71 7.63 -22.11
CA HIS A 71 9.86 6.74 -22.06
C HIS A 71 10.66 6.93 -20.78
N GLY A 72 11.18 5.85 -20.23
CA GLY A 72 12.09 5.87 -19.08
C GLY A 72 13.13 4.77 -19.15
N ILE A 73 14.24 5.00 -18.45
CA ILE A 73 15.32 4.03 -18.27
C ILE A 73 15.29 3.53 -16.83
N PHE A 74 15.19 2.22 -16.65
CA PHE A 74 15.11 1.57 -15.34
C PHE A 74 16.01 0.34 -15.29
N SER A 75 16.38 -0.10 -14.08
CA SER A 75 17.02 -1.39 -13.89
C SER A 75 16.04 -2.53 -14.12
N GLU A 76 16.55 -3.63 -14.66
CA GLU A 76 15.84 -4.90 -14.84
C GLU A 76 15.32 -5.47 -13.51
N ALA A 77 16.09 -5.33 -12.43
CA ALA A 77 15.69 -5.77 -11.09
C ALA A 77 14.47 -4.98 -10.55
N GLY A 78 14.20 -3.81 -11.13
CA GLY A 78 13.09 -2.95 -10.76
C GLY A 78 11.75 -3.33 -11.39
N PHE A 79 11.63 -4.50 -12.03
CA PHE A 79 10.42 -4.91 -12.73
C PHE A 79 9.84 -6.21 -12.20
N VAL A 80 8.50 -6.25 -12.15
CA VAL A 80 7.72 -7.45 -11.83
C VAL A 80 6.69 -7.71 -12.93
N HIS A 81 6.28 -8.95 -13.10
CA HIS A 81 5.20 -9.25 -14.06
C HIS A 81 3.87 -8.68 -13.59
N ALA A 82 3.15 -8.03 -14.51
CA ALA A 82 1.78 -7.65 -14.28
C ALA A 82 0.91 -8.90 -14.12
N PRO A 83 -0.10 -8.88 -13.22
CA PRO A 83 -1.06 -9.97 -13.12
C PRO A 83 -1.71 -10.26 -14.47
N LYS A 84 -1.81 -11.54 -14.84
CA LYS A 84 -2.45 -11.96 -16.10
C LYS A 84 -3.94 -11.58 -16.15
N SER A 85 -4.57 -11.48 -14.99
CA SER A 85 -5.99 -11.12 -14.83
C SER A 85 -6.30 -9.63 -15.01
N LEU A 86 -5.30 -8.75 -15.10
CA LEU A 86 -5.49 -7.30 -15.17
C LEU A 86 -4.92 -6.71 -16.45
N ASP A 87 -5.66 -5.76 -17.02
CA ASP A 87 -5.15 -4.89 -18.09
C ASP A 87 -4.28 -3.76 -17.53
N TRP A 88 -3.67 -2.99 -18.43
CA TRP A 88 -2.68 -1.96 -18.08
C TRP A 88 -3.17 -0.93 -17.08
N LEU A 89 -4.39 -0.41 -17.24
CA LEU A 89 -4.95 0.62 -16.36
C LEU A 89 -5.07 0.14 -14.90
N PRO A 90 -5.77 -0.97 -14.59
CA PRO A 90 -5.82 -1.47 -13.22
C PRO A 90 -4.45 -1.95 -12.71
N ALA A 91 -3.64 -2.58 -13.56
CA ALA A 91 -2.30 -3.03 -13.17
C ALA A 91 -1.38 -1.87 -12.76
N ALA A 92 -1.47 -0.72 -13.44
CA ALA A 92 -0.70 0.48 -13.11
C ALA A 92 -1.04 1.06 -11.72
N THR A 93 -2.21 0.73 -11.15
CA THR A 93 -2.58 1.18 -9.79
C THR A 93 -1.87 0.41 -8.69
N LEU A 94 -1.29 -0.76 -8.99
CA LEU A 94 -0.75 -1.67 -7.97
C LEU A 94 0.59 -1.20 -7.39
N THR A 95 1.40 -0.52 -8.19
CA THR A 95 2.85 -0.38 -7.96
C THR A 95 3.24 0.42 -6.74
N CYS A 96 2.38 1.32 -6.26
CA CYS A 96 2.61 2.14 -5.09
C CYS A 96 1.58 1.84 -4.00
N THR A 97 0.29 2.04 -4.30
CA THR A 97 -0.74 2.02 -3.24
C THR A 97 -0.95 0.63 -2.66
N TRP A 98 -0.93 -0.41 -3.50
CA TRP A 98 -1.15 -1.79 -3.04
C TRP A 98 0.07 -2.36 -2.33
N THR A 99 1.29 -2.05 -2.79
CA THR A 99 2.52 -2.46 -2.10
C THR A 99 2.65 -1.78 -0.74
N THR A 100 2.25 -0.51 -0.63
CA THR A 100 2.21 0.19 0.66
C THR A 100 1.20 -0.43 1.61
N ALA A 101 -0.02 -0.70 1.13
CA ALA A 101 -1.04 -1.38 1.93
C ALA A 101 -0.62 -2.80 2.35
N TRP A 102 0.02 -3.56 1.44
CA TRP A 102 0.56 -4.88 1.72
C TRP A 102 1.64 -4.82 2.82
N ASN A 103 2.61 -3.91 2.68
CA ASN A 103 3.64 -3.74 3.70
C ASN A 103 3.06 -3.32 5.05
N ALA A 104 2.03 -2.46 5.06
CA ALA A 104 1.38 -2.08 6.30
C ALA A 104 0.67 -3.27 6.99
N LEU A 105 0.00 -4.13 6.22
CA LEU A 105 -0.73 -5.26 6.79
C LEU A 105 0.14 -6.50 7.07
N PHE A 106 1.24 -6.68 6.33
CA PHE A 106 1.99 -7.95 6.32
C PHE A 106 3.52 -7.76 6.41
N GLY A 107 4.02 -6.52 6.42
CA GLY A 107 5.46 -6.24 6.46
C GLY A 107 6.08 -6.34 7.85
N LEU A 108 5.27 -6.18 8.91
CA LEU A 108 5.72 -6.43 10.28
C LEU A 108 5.51 -7.90 10.64
N LYS A 109 6.60 -8.66 10.68
CA LYS A 109 6.61 -10.07 11.06
C LYS A 109 5.97 -10.27 12.44
N ASP A 110 5.16 -11.32 12.56
CA ASP A 110 4.42 -11.70 13.77
C ASP A 110 3.32 -10.69 14.19
N ARG A 111 3.00 -9.74 13.32
CA ARG A 111 1.98 -8.70 13.48
C ARG A 111 1.08 -8.57 12.25
N GLU A 112 1.05 -9.61 11.42
CA GLU A 112 0.29 -9.64 10.18
C GLU A 112 -1.23 -9.57 10.45
N ALA A 113 -1.96 -8.86 9.59
CA ALA A 113 -3.41 -8.89 9.59
C ALA A 113 -3.95 -10.29 9.23
N GLY A 114 -5.09 -10.67 9.80
CA GLY A 114 -5.67 -11.99 9.57
C GLY A 114 -7.01 -12.17 10.27
N PRO A 115 -7.54 -13.41 10.29
CA PRO A 115 -8.78 -13.74 10.96
C PRO A 115 -8.75 -13.32 12.43
N ASP A 116 -9.92 -12.94 12.97
CA ASP A 116 -10.12 -12.49 14.35
C ASP A 116 -9.41 -11.18 14.74
N LEU A 117 -8.63 -10.57 13.85
CA LEU A 117 -8.01 -9.26 14.06
C LEU A 117 -8.90 -8.14 13.53
N TRP A 118 -8.77 -6.98 14.17
CA TRP A 118 -9.46 -5.75 13.82
C TRP A 118 -8.50 -4.75 13.20
N VAL A 119 -8.84 -4.25 12.02
CA VAL A 119 -8.07 -3.24 11.30
C VAL A 119 -8.90 -1.97 11.18
N LEU A 120 -8.34 -0.84 11.59
CA LEU A 120 -8.89 0.49 11.30
C LEU A 120 -8.17 1.05 10.07
N VAL A 121 -8.95 1.43 9.06
CA VAL A 121 -8.45 2.09 7.86
C VAL A 121 -9.07 3.47 7.74
N GLN A 122 -8.24 4.48 7.48
CA GLN A 122 -8.71 5.85 7.37
C GLN A 122 -8.91 6.28 5.92
N GLY A 123 -10.08 6.85 5.63
CA GLY A 123 -10.38 7.49 4.35
C GLY A 123 -10.66 6.53 3.19
N THR A 124 -10.66 7.11 1.99
CA THR A 124 -11.02 6.43 0.73
C THR A 124 -9.96 6.66 -0.37
N GLY A 125 -8.72 6.95 0.06
CA GLY A 125 -7.57 7.09 -0.84
C GLY A 125 -7.08 5.73 -1.37
N GLY A 126 -6.14 5.75 -2.30
CA GLY A 126 -5.67 4.53 -2.97
C GLY A 126 -5.11 3.47 -2.00
N VAL A 127 -4.31 3.89 -1.02
CA VAL A 127 -3.78 2.99 0.02
C VAL A 127 -4.91 2.47 0.91
N SER A 128 -5.82 3.35 1.35
CA SER A 128 -6.97 2.98 2.19
C SER A 128 -7.85 1.92 1.51
N MET A 129 -8.15 2.10 0.22
CA MET A 129 -8.97 1.14 -0.53
C MET A 129 -8.25 -0.20 -0.74
N ALA A 130 -6.93 -0.19 -0.92
CA ALA A 130 -6.15 -1.42 -1.01
C ALA A 130 -6.08 -2.13 0.35
N ALA A 131 -5.85 -1.39 1.44
CA ALA A 131 -5.78 -1.93 2.79
C ALA A 131 -7.13 -2.56 3.23
N LEU A 132 -8.26 -1.89 2.96
CA LEU A 132 -9.59 -2.47 3.18
C LEU A 132 -9.75 -3.82 2.48
N GLN A 133 -9.49 -3.86 1.17
CA GLN A 133 -9.70 -5.07 0.38
C GLN A 133 -8.76 -6.21 0.78
N LEU A 134 -7.49 -5.90 1.08
CA LEU A 134 -6.52 -6.90 1.54
C LEU A 134 -6.90 -7.44 2.92
N ALA A 135 -7.27 -6.57 3.87
CA ALA A 135 -7.67 -6.98 5.21
C ALA A 135 -8.94 -7.86 5.19
N VAL A 136 -9.95 -7.47 4.40
CA VAL A 136 -11.16 -8.28 4.16
C VAL A 136 -10.79 -9.63 3.54
N ALA A 137 -9.92 -9.65 2.52
CA ALA A 137 -9.54 -10.88 1.83
C ALA A 137 -8.84 -11.89 2.74
N VAL A 138 -8.15 -11.45 3.79
CA VAL A 138 -7.54 -12.33 4.81
C VAL A 138 -8.45 -12.62 6.00
N GLY A 139 -9.71 -12.15 5.97
CA GLY A 139 -10.71 -12.44 6.99
C GLY A 139 -10.66 -11.55 8.23
N ALA A 140 -9.93 -10.42 8.18
CA ALA A 140 -9.93 -9.44 9.26
C ALA A 140 -11.27 -8.68 9.32
N SER A 141 -11.65 -8.21 10.50
CA SER A 141 -12.75 -7.25 10.65
C SER A 141 -12.22 -5.84 10.41
N VAL A 142 -12.88 -5.07 9.54
CA VAL A 142 -12.39 -3.75 9.12
C VAL A 142 -13.35 -2.65 9.52
N ILE A 143 -12.85 -1.69 10.28
CA ILE A 143 -13.51 -0.40 10.51
C ILE A 143 -12.92 0.60 9.52
N VAL A 144 -13.75 1.30 8.77
CA VAL A 144 -13.28 2.36 7.86
C VAL A 144 -13.83 3.71 8.27
N THR A 145 -12.97 4.71 8.42
CA THR A 145 -13.43 6.10 8.59
C THR A 145 -13.59 6.79 7.24
N THR A 146 -14.61 7.62 7.11
CA THR A 146 -14.87 8.42 5.92
C THR A 146 -15.48 9.77 6.29
N SER A 147 -15.45 10.70 5.36
CA SER A 147 -15.97 12.06 5.53
C SER A 147 -17.41 12.23 5.01
N SER A 148 -18.03 11.15 4.52
CA SER A 148 -19.29 11.19 3.78
C SER A 148 -20.02 9.86 3.86
N ASP A 149 -21.31 9.93 4.17
CA ASP A 149 -22.19 8.76 4.24
C ASP A 149 -22.38 8.10 2.86
N GLU A 150 -22.33 8.89 1.78
CA GLU A 150 -22.39 8.39 0.40
C GLU A 150 -21.20 7.46 0.11
N LYS A 151 -19.98 7.90 0.44
CA LYS A 151 -18.79 7.05 0.36
C LYS A 151 -18.93 5.83 1.29
N GLY A 152 -19.54 6.03 2.45
CA GLY A 152 -19.80 4.97 3.41
C GLY A 152 -20.69 3.85 2.89
N ALA A 153 -21.69 4.16 2.07
CA ALA A 153 -22.51 3.14 1.43
C ALA A 153 -21.67 2.24 0.51
N ARG A 154 -20.73 2.81 -0.25
CA ARG A 154 -19.81 2.05 -1.10
C ARG A 154 -18.84 1.19 -0.29
N LEU A 155 -18.33 1.68 0.84
CA LEU A 155 -17.44 0.92 1.71
C LEU A 155 -18.09 -0.36 2.25
N LYS A 156 -19.39 -0.31 2.57
CA LYS A 156 -20.16 -1.50 2.97
C LYS A 156 -20.27 -2.55 1.86
N THR A 157 -20.34 -2.12 0.59
CA THR A 157 -20.33 -3.06 -0.56
C THR A 157 -18.98 -3.74 -0.77
N LEU A 158 -17.93 -3.28 -0.08
CA LEU A 158 -16.60 -3.85 -0.06
C LEU A 158 -16.32 -4.58 1.26
N ASP A 159 -17.39 -5.01 1.95
CA ASP A 159 -17.36 -5.79 3.17
C ASP A 159 -16.63 -5.13 4.36
N ALA A 160 -16.60 -3.79 4.39
CA ALA A 160 -16.22 -3.08 5.62
C ALA A 160 -17.20 -3.46 6.75
N THR A 161 -16.69 -4.04 7.82
CA THR A 161 -17.47 -4.49 8.99
C THR A 161 -18.20 -3.32 9.62
N HIS A 162 -17.50 -2.19 9.77
CA HIS A 162 -18.11 -0.93 10.19
C HIS A 162 -17.59 0.24 9.37
N VAL A 163 -18.44 1.25 9.24
CA VAL A 163 -18.09 2.51 8.61
C VAL A 163 -18.43 3.64 9.58
N LEU A 164 -17.45 4.48 9.86
CA LEU A 164 -17.59 5.66 10.72
C LEU A 164 -17.47 6.92 9.90
N ASN A 165 -18.45 7.81 10.01
CA ASN A 165 -18.31 9.17 9.53
C ASN A 165 -17.60 9.99 10.60
N TYR A 166 -16.31 10.26 10.41
CA TYR A 166 -15.52 10.95 11.44
C TYR A 166 -15.97 12.41 11.63
N GLN A 167 -16.75 12.99 10.71
CA GLN A 167 -17.28 14.35 10.87
C GLN A 167 -18.42 14.44 11.90
N THR A 168 -19.02 13.31 12.29
CA THR A 168 -20.10 13.31 13.28
C THR A 168 -19.56 13.68 14.66
N HIS A 169 -18.42 13.10 15.07
CA HIS A 169 -17.72 13.39 16.32
C HIS A 169 -16.21 13.54 16.05
N PRO A 170 -15.74 14.66 15.47
CA PRO A 170 -14.37 14.79 14.98
C PRO A 170 -13.29 14.67 16.08
N GLU A 171 -13.65 14.98 17.33
CA GLU A 171 -12.74 14.96 18.48
C GLU A 171 -12.76 13.63 19.25
N THR A 172 -13.63 12.68 18.88
CA THR A 172 -13.81 11.42 19.62
C THR A 172 -14.12 10.21 18.73
N TRP A 173 -13.90 10.31 17.41
CA TRP A 173 -14.21 9.21 16.50
C TRP A 173 -13.35 7.96 16.77
N GLY A 174 -12.17 8.13 17.37
CA GLY A 174 -11.29 7.04 17.76
C GLY A 174 -11.88 6.21 18.90
N GLU A 175 -12.52 6.86 19.88
CA GLU A 175 -13.27 6.18 20.94
C GLU A 175 -14.49 5.44 20.37
N ASP A 176 -15.20 6.06 19.42
CA ASP A 176 -16.29 5.43 18.69
C ASP A 176 -15.79 4.17 17.94
N ALA A 177 -14.63 4.25 17.27
CA ALA A 177 -14.01 3.11 16.59
C ALA A 177 -13.63 1.99 17.57
N ARG A 178 -13.04 2.31 18.72
CA ARG A 178 -12.74 1.32 19.76
C ARG A 178 -14.01 0.61 20.20
N ALA A 179 -15.08 1.35 20.49
CA ALA A 179 -16.33 0.83 21.02
C ALA A 179 -17.05 -0.17 20.09
N LEU A 180 -16.76 -0.15 18.79
CA LEU A 180 -17.31 -1.09 17.81
C LEU A 180 -16.71 -2.50 17.89
N THR A 181 -15.56 -2.66 18.54
CA THR A 181 -14.87 -3.95 18.64
C THR A 181 -15.47 -4.86 19.74
N PRO A 182 -15.26 -6.20 19.70
CA PRO A 182 -15.99 -7.14 20.53
C PRO A 182 -15.55 -7.11 22.00
N THR A 183 -16.21 -6.29 22.83
CA THR A 183 -16.35 -6.35 24.30
C THR A 183 -17.24 -5.18 24.73
N PRO A 184 -17.90 -5.20 25.90
CA PRO A 184 -18.54 -4.00 26.44
C PRO A 184 -17.52 -2.85 26.55
N GLY A 185 -17.79 -1.73 25.85
CA GLY A 185 -16.88 -0.58 25.76
C GLY A 185 -15.73 -0.72 24.74
N GLY A 186 -15.60 -1.86 24.07
CA GLY A 186 -14.62 -2.10 23.02
C GLY A 186 -13.20 -2.42 23.50
N LYS A 187 -12.55 -3.40 22.86
CA LYS A 187 -11.14 -3.75 23.09
C LYS A 187 -10.19 -2.77 22.38
N GLY A 188 -10.64 -2.21 21.26
CA GLY A 188 -9.83 -1.47 20.30
C GLY A 188 -9.34 -2.35 19.16
N VAL A 189 -8.81 -1.71 18.12
CA VAL A 189 -8.31 -2.40 16.91
C VAL A 189 -6.86 -2.87 17.08
N ASP A 190 -6.49 -3.96 16.41
CA ASP A 190 -5.15 -4.53 16.41
C ASP A 190 -4.17 -3.70 15.57
N VAL A 191 -4.63 -3.21 14.42
CA VAL A 191 -3.83 -2.43 13.47
C VAL A 191 -4.59 -1.17 13.07
N VAL A 192 -3.94 -0.01 13.15
CA VAL A 192 -4.42 1.23 12.54
C VAL A 192 -3.55 1.58 11.34
N ILE A 193 -4.18 1.76 10.18
CA ILE A 193 -3.56 2.33 8.98
C ILE A 193 -3.85 3.82 8.99
N ASP A 194 -2.91 4.58 9.55
CA ASP A 194 -3.01 6.03 9.69
C ASP A 194 -2.48 6.74 8.44
N VAL A 195 -3.35 7.49 7.77
CA VAL A 195 -3.03 8.20 6.53
C VAL A 195 -3.14 9.72 6.67
N GLY A 196 -3.54 10.23 7.83
CA GLY A 196 -3.64 11.68 8.08
C GLY A 196 -2.53 12.24 8.95
N GLY A 197 -1.74 11.39 9.60
CA GLY A 197 -0.55 11.79 10.34
C GLY A 197 -0.88 12.67 11.55
N ASN A 198 -0.06 13.69 11.77
CA ASN A 198 0.02 14.46 13.02
C ASN A 198 -1.33 14.98 13.55
N GLU A 199 -2.25 15.39 12.70
CA GLU A 199 -3.52 16.01 13.12
C GLU A 199 -4.53 15.01 13.67
N ILE A 200 -4.49 13.76 13.21
CA ILE A 200 -5.49 12.73 13.56
C ILE A 200 -4.91 11.55 14.34
N LEU A 201 -3.59 11.54 14.54
CA LEU A 201 -2.90 10.52 15.34
C LEU A 201 -3.45 10.34 16.76
N PRO A 202 -3.91 11.38 17.50
CA PRO A 202 -4.53 11.18 18.81
C PRO A 202 -5.73 10.22 18.77
N GLU A 203 -6.56 10.33 17.73
CA GLU A 203 -7.73 9.48 17.56
C GLU A 203 -7.36 8.06 17.13
N SER A 204 -6.32 7.90 16.32
CA SER A 204 -5.72 6.59 16.04
C SER A 204 -5.24 5.89 17.31
N LEU A 205 -4.62 6.64 18.23
CA LEU A 205 -4.19 6.13 19.54
C LEU A 205 -5.37 5.84 20.47
N ALA A 206 -6.47 6.59 20.36
CA ALA A 206 -7.71 6.29 21.09
C ALA A 206 -8.38 5.00 20.58
N ALA A 207 -8.30 4.72 19.27
CA ALA A 207 -8.91 3.54 18.65
C ALA A 207 -8.14 2.24 18.88
N VAL A 208 -6.80 2.30 18.89
CA VAL A 208 -5.94 1.11 18.98
C VAL A 208 -6.05 0.43 20.36
N ARG A 209 -5.97 -0.90 20.39
CA ARG A 209 -5.93 -1.65 21.66
C ARG A 209 -4.55 -1.61 22.32
N VAL A 210 -4.48 -2.02 23.58
CA VAL A 210 -3.20 -2.39 24.23
C VAL A 210 -2.50 -3.46 23.38
N ASP A 211 -1.20 -3.30 23.16
CA ASP A 211 -0.36 -4.12 22.25
C ASP A 211 -0.77 -4.09 20.76
N GLY A 212 -1.65 -3.16 20.36
CA GLY A 212 -1.91 -2.88 18.95
C GLY A 212 -0.86 -1.96 18.35
N ILE A 213 -0.88 -1.84 17.02
CA ILE A 213 0.09 -1.04 16.25
C ILE A 213 -0.62 0.06 15.47
N VAL A 214 0.00 1.25 15.44
CA VAL A 214 -0.40 2.35 14.56
C VAL A 214 0.70 2.53 13.53
N LEU A 215 0.35 2.35 12.26
CA LEU A 215 1.26 2.48 11.12
C LEU A 215 0.93 3.79 10.41
N VAL A 216 1.87 4.72 10.45
CA VAL A 216 1.76 6.02 9.79
C VAL A 216 2.29 5.89 8.35
N ILE A 217 1.45 6.25 7.37
CA ILE A 217 1.66 5.96 5.94
C ILE A 217 1.93 7.23 5.08
N ASP A 218 2.30 8.35 5.71
CA ASP A 218 2.77 9.59 5.06
C ASP A 218 3.88 9.34 4.01
#